data_AF-A9FIY9-F1
#
_entry.id   AF-A9FIY9-F1
#
_cell.length_a   1.000
_cell.length_b   1.000
_cell.length_c   1.000
_cell.angle_alpha   90.00
_cell.angle_beta   90.00
_cell.angle_gamma   90.00
#
_symmetry.space_group_name_H-M   'P 1'
#
loop_
_entity.id
_entity.type
_entity.pdbx_description
1 polymer ?
#
loop_
_entity_poly.entity_id
_entity_poly.type
_entity_poly.pdbx_seq_one_letter_code
_entity_poly.pdbx_strand_id
1 'polypeptide(L)'
;MSAGEGFGRRLSRSASGLRHLRWAREVLATLEAHVEHNTALSGADREALRGEASALAAAVQALSGAVKPYRDFLERTRVRYRGRVRVAEYLVREPDAGEASGAARAHLEEALVELAWMEQAQRQPLKAALSAEIDRLREAMARMDAHLAGRFSGKFVESLYPPLTDGATRVADDGDPDDDATSGPR
;
A
#
# COMPACT_ATOMS: atom_id res chain seq x y z
N MET A 1 -3.94 -5.06 -35.65
CA MET A 1 -4.89 -4.39 -34.73
C MET A 1 -4.06 -3.79 -33.60
N SER A 2 -3.61 -2.54 -33.75
CA SER A 2 -2.87 -1.82 -32.71
C SER A 2 -3.84 -0.93 -31.95
N ALA A 3 -4.07 -1.26 -30.68
CA ALA A 3 -4.82 -0.41 -29.75
C ALA A 3 -3.84 0.13 -28.70
N GLY A 4 -3.58 1.43 -28.79
CA GLY A 4 -3.09 2.30 -27.71
C GLY A 4 -1.76 1.92 -27.05
N GLU A 5 -0.66 2.50 -27.52
CA GLU A 5 0.54 2.71 -26.70
C GLU A 5 0.16 3.69 -25.57
N GLY A 6 -0.35 3.14 -24.48
CA GLY A 6 -0.78 3.88 -23.30
C GLY A 6 0.39 4.19 -22.37
N PHE A 7 0.41 5.42 -21.87
CA PHE A 7 1.23 5.95 -20.77
C PHE A 7 1.88 4.86 -19.89
N GLY A 8 3.19 4.95 -19.71
CA GLY A 8 4.07 3.97 -19.05
C GLY A 8 3.47 3.19 -17.87
N ARG A 9 3.85 1.91 -17.78
CA ARG A 9 3.36 0.89 -16.82
C ARG A 9 3.17 1.51 -15.42
N ARG A 10 1.92 1.54 -14.95
CA ARG A 10 1.52 2.05 -13.63
C ARG A 10 1.61 0.94 -12.59
N LEU A 11 1.82 1.32 -11.33
CA LEU A 11 1.83 0.38 -10.22
C LEU A 11 0.51 -0.40 -10.14
N SER A 12 0.58 -1.72 -9.91
CA SER A 12 -0.60 -2.57 -9.76
C SER A 12 -1.50 -2.11 -8.60
N ARG A 13 -2.83 -2.20 -8.77
CA ARG A 13 -3.81 -1.98 -7.70
C ARG A 13 -3.62 -2.94 -6.52
N SER A 14 -3.10 -4.13 -6.76
CA SER A 14 -2.86 -5.16 -5.75
C SER A 14 -1.58 -4.94 -4.94
N ALA A 15 -0.75 -3.95 -5.30
CA ALA A 15 0.46 -3.63 -4.56
C ALA A 15 0.12 -3.14 -3.13
N SER A 16 1.00 -3.44 -2.17
CA SER A 16 0.82 -3.01 -0.78
C SER A 16 0.70 -1.47 -0.66
N GLY A 17 0.08 -1.01 0.43
CA GLY A 17 -0.05 0.41 0.71
C GLY A 17 1.31 1.12 0.83
N LEU A 18 2.30 0.44 1.41
CA LEU A 18 3.66 0.96 1.50
C LEU A 18 4.32 1.10 0.12
N ARG A 19 4.06 0.17 -0.81
CA ARG A 19 4.55 0.24 -2.19
C ARG A 19 3.93 1.41 -2.95
N HIS A 20 2.62 1.60 -2.82
CA HIS A 20 1.93 2.79 -3.36
C HIS A 20 2.52 4.09 -2.80
N LEU A 21 2.78 4.14 -1.49
CA LEU A 21 3.36 5.33 -0.85
C LEU A 21 4.77 5.64 -1.35
N ARG A 22 5.64 4.63 -1.48
CA ARG A 22 7.00 4.82 -2.02
C ARG A 22 6.97 5.28 -3.46
N TRP A 23 6.17 4.62 -4.29
CA TRP A 23 6.03 4.96 -5.70
C TRP A 23 5.51 6.38 -5.90
N ALA A 24 4.47 6.79 -5.18
CA ALA A 24 3.92 8.14 -5.27
C ALA A 24 4.91 9.22 -4.80
N ARG A 25 5.76 8.92 -3.81
CA ARG A 25 6.84 9.82 -3.38
C ARG A 25 7.91 10.00 -4.45
N GLU A 26 8.24 8.94 -5.18
CA GLU A 26 9.19 9.06 -6.31
C GLU A 26 8.62 9.89 -7.45
N VAL A 27 7.32 9.74 -7.76
CA VAL A 27 6.63 10.61 -8.74
C VAL A 27 6.62 12.07 -8.28
N LEU A 28 6.28 12.32 -7.01
CA LEU A 28 6.31 13.66 -6.44
C LEU A 28 7.71 14.28 -6.50
N ALA A 29 8.73 13.55 -6.07
CA ALA A 29 10.12 14.03 -6.12
C ALA A 29 10.57 14.35 -7.55
N THR A 30 10.07 13.60 -8.54
CA THR A 30 10.37 13.85 -9.96
C THR A 30 9.68 15.12 -10.48
N LEU A 31 8.43 15.37 -10.05
CA LEU A 31 7.72 16.62 -10.33
C LEU A 31 8.44 17.82 -9.71
N GLU A 32 8.83 17.72 -8.44
CA GLU A 32 9.57 18.76 -7.73
C GLU A 32 10.92 19.04 -8.42
N ALA A 33 11.65 18.00 -8.82
CA ALA A 33 12.89 18.14 -9.57
C ALA A 33 12.69 18.85 -10.92
N HIS A 34 11.59 18.60 -11.64
CA HIS A 34 11.27 19.38 -12.84
C HIS A 34 11.00 20.85 -12.51
N VAL A 35 10.24 21.13 -11.45
CA VAL A 35 9.95 22.52 -11.03
C VAL A 35 11.24 23.26 -10.68
N GLU A 36 12.17 22.61 -9.99
CA GLU A 36 13.41 23.22 -9.47
C GLU A 36 14.51 23.33 -10.54
N HIS A 37 14.66 22.33 -11.41
CA HIS A 37 15.86 22.18 -12.24
C HIS A 37 15.60 22.21 -13.74
N ASN A 38 14.35 22.07 -14.21
CA ASN A 38 14.07 22.10 -15.64
C ASN A 38 14.05 23.54 -16.17
N THR A 39 15.17 23.96 -16.76
CA THR A 39 15.34 25.29 -17.36
C THR A 39 14.56 25.48 -18.66
N ALA A 40 14.09 24.39 -19.28
CA ALA A 40 13.27 24.44 -20.49
C ALA A 40 11.79 24.76 -20.22
N LEU A 41 11.35 24.77 -18.95
CA LEU A 41 9.98 25.14 -18.60
C LEU A 41 9.77 26.64 -18.68
N SER A 42 8.66 27.04 -19.31
CA SER A 42 8.18 28.42 -19.17
C SER A 42 7.73 28.69 -17.72
N GLY A 43 7.64 29.96 -17.32
CA GLY A 43 7.15 30.33 -15.99
C GLY A 43 5.74 29.80 -15.71
N ALA A 44 4.87 29.82 -16.72
CA ALA A 44 3.50 29.32 -16.60
C ALA A 44 3.46 27.78 -16.47
N ASP A 45 4.32 27.06 -17.18
CA ASP A 45 4.41 25.60 -17.08
C ASP A 45 4.99 25.16 -15.73
N ARG A 46 5.99 25.89 -15.23
CA ARG A 46 6.56 25.65 -13.90
C ARG A 46 5.54 25.87 -12.80
N GLU A 47 4.72 26.91 -12.90
CA GLU A 47 3.64 27.15 -11.93
C GLU A 47 2.56 26.07 -12.00
N ALA A 48 2.17 25.63 -13.19
CA ALA A 48 1.24 24.52 -13.36
C ALA A 48 1.77 23.23 -12.70
N LEU A 49 3.05 22.89 -12.92
CA LEU A 49 3.69 21.73 -12.28
C LEU A 49 3.79 21.87 -10.76
N ARG A 50 4.03 23.08 -10.23
CA ARG A 50 4.03 23.33 -8.79
C ARG A 50 2.64 23.09 -8.17
N GLY A 51 1.58 23.46 -8.89
CA GLY A 51 0.20 23.16 -8.51
C GLY A 51 -0.06 21.66 -8.43
N GLU A 52 0.34 20.91 -9.46
CA GLU A 52 0.20 19.44 -9.48
C GLU A 52 1.06 18.75 -8.41
N ALA A 53 2.30 19.22 -8.17
CA ALA A 53 3.16 18.72 -7.09
C ALA A 53 2.50 18.94 -5.71
N SER A 54 1.92 20.12 -5.48
CA SER A 54 1.21 20.42 -4.23
C SER A 54 -0.01 19.53 -4.02
N ALA A 55 -0.78 19.28 -5.09
CA ALA A 55 -1.93 18.39 -5.05
C ALA A 55 -1.53 16.93 -4.78
N LEU A 56 -0.47 16.44 -5.46
CA LEU A 56 0.06 15.10 -5.23
C LEU A 56 0.65 14.95 -3.82
N ALA A 57 1.34 15.96 -3.30
CA ALA A 57 1.85 15.96 -1.93
C ALA A 57 0.74 15.78 -0.88
N ALA A 58 -0.41 16.43 -1.07
CA ALA A 58 -1.58 16.25 -0.22
C ALA A 58 -2.11 14.80 -0.28
N ALA A 59 -2.19 14.20 -1.47
CA ALA A 59 -2.61 12.81 -1.64
C ALA A 59 -1.60 11.80 -1.03
N VAL A 60 -0.30 12.05 -1.20
CA VAL A 60 0.78 11.28 -0.57
C VAL A 60 0.69 11.33 0.95
N GLN A 61 0.41 12.51 1.51
CA GLN A 61 0.25 12.68 2.95
C GLN A 61 -0.98 11.93 3.49
N ALA A 62 -2.10 11.98 2.78
CA ALA A 62 -3.31 11.24 3.13
C ALA A 62 -3.06 9.72 3.12
N LEU A 63 -2.43 9.18 2.07
CA LEU A 63 -2.03 7.78 2.00
C LEU A 63 -1.07 7.40 3.14
N SER A 64 -0.07 8.25 3.42
CA SER A 64 0.86 8.02 4.53
C SER A 64 0.12 7.92 5.88
N GLY A 65 -0.94 8.72 6.04
CA GLY A 65 -1.83 8.71 7.20
C GLY A 65 -2.60 7.41 7.38
N ALA A 66 -2.96 6.72 6.29
CA ALA A 66 -3.63 5.42 6.34
C ALA A 66 -2.66 4.22 6.42
N VAL A 67 -1.48 4.31 5.78
CA VAL A 67 -0.47 3.25 5.79
C VAL A 67 0.06 2.99 7.20
N LYS A 68 0.39 4.05 7.95
CA LYS A 68 1.02 3.91 9.28
C LYS A 68 0.12 3.13 10.26
N PRO A 69 -1.16 3.50 10.49
CA PRO A 69 -2.04 2.76 11.40
C PRO A 69 -2.23 1.30 10.99
N TYR A 70 -2.40 1.03 9.70
CA TYR A 70 -2.59 -0.35 9.21
C TYR A 70 -1.33 -1.19 9.45
N ARG A 71 -0.15 -0.67 9.09
CA ARG A 71 1.13 -1.35 9.33
C ARG A 71 1.38 -1.56 10.82
N ASP A 72 1.24 -0.53 11.65
CA ASP A 72 1.47 -0.62 13.09
C ASP A 72 0.51 -1.66 13.73
N PHE A 73 -0.73 -1.75 13.25
CA PHE A 73 -1.68 -2.78 13.66
C PHE A 73 -1.23 -4.20 13.26
N LEU A 74 -0.80 -4.40 12.02
CA LEU A 74 -0.30 -5.69 11.54
C LEU A 74 0.92 -6.13 12.36
N GLU A 75 1.88 -5.25 12.57
CA GLU A 75 3.16 -5.53 13.23
C GLU A 75 3.07 -5.69 14.74
N ARG A 76 2.02 -5.16 15.40
CA ARG A 76 1.92 -5.17 16.88
C ARG A 76 0.69 -5.91 17.38
N THR A 77 -0.48 -5.50 16.93
CA THR A 77 -1.75 -6.05 17.42
C THR A 77 -1.99 -7.43 16.84
N ARG A 78 -1.97 -7.56 15.51
CA ARG A 78 -2.31 -8.82 14.84
C ARG A 78 -1.35 -9.95 15.21
N VAL A 79 -0.04 -9.67 15.27
CA VAL A 79 0.95 -10.68 15.68
C VAL A 79 0.72 -11.19 17.11
N ARG A 80 0.19 -10.36 18.03
CA ARG A 80 -0.12 -10.77 19.40
C ARG A 80 -1.26 -11.79 19.43
N TYR A 81 -2.36 -11.52 18.72
CA TYR A 81 -3.47 -12.48 18.61
C TYR A 81 -3.03 -13.78 17.93
N ARG A 82 -2.26 -13.69 16.82
CA ARG A 82 -1.69 -14.89 16.18
C ARG A 82 -0.75 -15.65 17.12
N GLY A 83 0.01 -14.95 17.95
CA GLY A 83 0.85 -15.56 18.98
C GLY A 83 0.06 -16.39 19.99
N ARG A 84 -1.07 -15.85 20.49
CA ARG A 84 -1.97 -16.57 21.41
C ARG A 84 -2.52 -17.85 20.78
N VAL A 85 -2.99 -17.76 19.54
CA VAL A 85 -3.50 -18.93 18.81
C VAL A 85 -2.42 -19.99 18.66
N ARG A 86 -1.19 -19.62 18.25
CA ARG A 86 -0.08 -20.59 18.13
C ARG A 86 0.25 -21.30 19.45
N VAL A 87 0.23 -20.57 20.57
CA VAL A 87 0.45 -21.16 21.90
C VAL A 87 -0.69 -22.10 22.27
N ALA A 88 -1.94 -21.70 22.06
CA ALA A 88 -3.10 -22.55 22.35
C ALA A 88 -3.12 -23.82 21.48
N GLU A 89 -2.78 -23.71 20.19
CA GLU A 89 -2.60 -24.85 19.29
C GLU A 89 -1.52 -25.81 19.77
N TYR A 90 -0.38 -25.29 20.24
CA TYR A 90 0.69 -26.09 20.82
C TYR A 90 0.20 -26.87 22.04
N LEU A 91 -0.46 -26.21 22.99
CA LEU A 91 -0.98 -26.83 24.21
C LEU A 91 -2.04 -27.91 23.93
N VAL A 92 -2.83 -27.77 22.86
CA VAL A 92 -3.79 -28.80 22.44
C VAL A 92 -3.09 -30.04 21.84
N ARG A 93 -1.95 -29.84 21.18
CA ARG A 93 -1.17 -30.92 20.53
C ARG A 93 -0.21 -31.64 21.48
N GLU A 94 0.07 -31.07 22.65
CA GLU A 94 0.96 -31.66 23.64
C GLU A 94 0.40 -32.99 24.18
N PRO A 95 1.15 -34.10 24.04
CA PRO A 95 0.65 -35.46 24.29
C PRO A 95 0.42 -35.78 25.78
N ASP A 96 1.03 -35.03 26.70
CA ASP A 96 0.93 -35.26 28.15
C ASP A 96 -0.24 -34.51 28.83
N ALA A 97 -1.15 -33.91 28.06
CA ALA A 97 -2.16 -32.99 28.61
C ALA A 97 -3.28 -33.64 29.45
N GLY A 98 -3.53 -34.95 29.38
CA GLY A 98 -4.55 -35.62 30.22
C GLY A 98 -5.89 -34.85 30.30
N GLU A 99 -6.43 -34.62 31.51
CA GLU A 99 -7.61 -33.78 31.77
C GLU A 99 -7.44 -32.30 31.39
N ALA A 100 -6.20 -31.80 31.33
CA ALA A 100 -5.89 -30.45 30.85
C ALA A 100 -6.14 -30.27 29.34
N SER A 101 -6.38 -31.36 28.59
CA SER A 101 -6.78 -31.30 27.17
C SER A 101 -8.10 -30.55 26.97
N GLY A 102 -9.05 -30.68 27.91
CA GLY A 102 -10.33 -29.94 27.85
C GLY A 102 -10.15 -28.43 28.02
N ALA A 103 -9.34 -28.02 29.00
CA ALA A 103 -9.01 -26.62 29.24
C ALA A 103 -8.19 -26.01 28.08
N ALA A 104 -7.23 -26.76 27.53
CA ALA A 104 -6.45 -26.32 26.37
C ALA A 104 -7.31 -26.09 25.12
N ARG A 105 -8.30 -26.97 24.86
CA ARG A 105 -9.27 -26.79 23.77
C ARG A 105 -10.14 -25.56 23.97
N ALA A 106 -10.66 -25.34 25.19
CA ALA A 106 -11.44 -24.14 25.51
C ALA A 106 -10.62 -22.85 25.29
N HIS A 107 -9.34 -22.84 25.69
CA HIS A 107 -8.45 -21.70 25.43
C HIS A 107 -8.17 -21.47 23.94
N LEU A 108 -8.06 -22.54 23.14
CA LEU A 108 -7.91 -22.42 21.69
C LEU A 108 -9.18 -21.82 21.06
N GLU A 109 -10.36 -22.30 21.45
CA GLU A 109 -11.63 -21.76 20.97
C GLU A 109 -11.77 -20.27 21.30
N GLU A 110 -11.46 -19.88 22.55
CA GLU A 110 -11.46 -18.47 22.97
C GLU A 110 -10.48 -17.63 22.15
N ALA A 111 -9.24 -18.10 21.95
CA ALA A 111 -8.24 -17.38 21.17
C ALA A 111 -8.64 -17.23 19.69
N LEU A 112 -9.32 -18.21 19.11
CA LEU A 112 -9.84 -18.14 17.74
C LEU A 112 -11.01 -17.16 17.62
N VAL A 113 -11.92 -17.14 18.60
CA VAL A 113 -13.01 -16.15 18.66
C VAL A 113 -12.46 -14.74 18.80
N GLU A 114 -11.49 -14.54 19.69
CA GLU A 114 -10.80 -13.26 19.86
C GLU A 114 -10.10 -12.79 18.58
N LEU A 115 -9.39 -13.69 17.89
CA LEU A 115 -8.74 -13.42 16.61
C LEU A 115 -9.79 -13.01 15.57
N ALA A 116 -10.88 -13.77 15.42
CA ALA A 116 -11.94 -13.47 14.46
C ALA A 116 -12.60 -12.11 14.73
N TRP A 117 -12.87 -11.80 16.00
CA TRP A 117 -13.42 -10.51 16.40
C TRP A 117 -12.47 -9.36 16.08
N MET A 118 -11.17 -9.49 16.40
CA MET A 118 -10.16 -8.48 16.07
C MET A 118 -10.02 -8.28 14.56
N GLU A 119 -10.04 -9.35 13.77
CA GLU A 119 -10.00 -9.30 12.31
C GLU A 119 -11.20 -8.50 11.77
N GLN A 120 -12.41 -8.72 12.29
CA GLN A 120 -13.60 -7.99 11.87
C GLN A 120 -13.66 -6.54 12.38
N ALA A 121 -13.41 -6.34 13.68
CA ALA A 121 -13.62 -5.05 14.35
C ALA A 121 -12.47 -4.05 14.14
N GLN A 122 -11.26 -4.54 13.84
CA GLN A 122 -10.06 -3.69 13.76
C GLN A 122 -9.38 -3.77 12.39
N ARG A 123 -9.04 -4.98 11.89
CA ARG A 123 -8.34 -5.10 10.59
C ARG A 123 -9.20 -4.58 9.45
N GLN A 124 -10.46 -5.02 9.35
CA GLN A 124 -11.31 -4.65 8.20
C GLN A 124 -11.48 -3.14 8.05
N PRO A 125 -11.81 -2.35 9.10
CA PRO A 125 -11.86 -0.90 8.99
C PRO A 125 -10.53 -0.26 8.56
N LEU A 126 -9.40 -0.71 9.11
CA LEU A 126 -8.09 -0.17 8.77
C LEU A 126 -7.71 -0.50 7.32
N LYS A 127 -7.99 -1.73 6.87
CA LYS A 127 -7.75 -2.14 5.48
C LYS A 127 -8.64 -1.38 4.51
N ALA A 128 -9.92 -1.19 4.84
CA ALA A 128 -10.85 -0.41 4.03
C ALA A 128 -10.40 1.06 3.92
N ALA A 129 -9.94 1.67 5.01
CA ALA A 129 -9.39 3.01 5.00
C ALA A 129 -8.14 3.12 4.12
N LEU A 130 -7.22 2.15 4.21
CA LEU A 130 -6.04 2.09 3.34
C LEU A 130 -6.42 1.95 1.87
N SER A 131 -7.33 1.02 1.54
CA SER A 131 -7.80 0.82 0.16
C SER A 131 -8.44 2.09 -0.40
N ALA A 132 -9.25 2.79 0.39
CA ALA A 132 -9.87 4.04 -0.02
C ALA A 132 -8.83 5.14 -0.33
N GLU A 133 -7.75 5.24 0.46
CA GLU A 133 -6.67 6.19 0.16
C GLU A 133 -5.83 5.78 -1.06
N ILE A 134 -5.64 4.49 -1.30
CA ILE A 134 -5.01 4.00 -2.54
C ILE A 134 -5.85 4.41 -3.75
N ASP A 135 -7.17 4.23 -3.71
CA ASP A 135 -8.06 4.64 -4.79
C ASP A 135 -8.02 6.16 -5.02
N ARG A 136 -8.09 6.97 -3.94
CA ARG A 136 -7.98 8.44 -4.02
C ARG A 136 -6.65 8.89 -4.62
N LEU A 137 -5.53 8.27 -4.23
CA LEU A 137 -4.22 8.55 -4.82
C LEU A 137 -4.25 8.28 -6.33
N ARG A 138 -4.75 7.12 -6.74
CA ARG A 138 -4.80 6.73 -8.16
C ARG A 138 -5.67 7.68 -8.97
N GLU A 139 -6.80 8.10 -8.44
CA GLU A 139 -7.66 9.10 -9.06
C GLU A 139 -6.96 10.46 -9.16
N ALA A 140 -6.25 10.90 -8.11
CA ALA A 140 -5.48 12.13 -8.15
C ALA A 140 -4.40 12.10 -9.24
N MET A 141 -3.69 10.98 -9.36
CA MET A 141 -2.67 10.80 -10.39
C MET A 141 -3.27 10.73 -11.80
N ALA A 142 -4.44 10.12 -11.97
CA ALA A 142 -5.15 10.13 -13.25
C ALA A 142 -5.63 11.53 -13.65
N ARG A 143 -6.10 12.35 -12.70
CA ARG A 143 -6.44 13.76 -12.94
C ARG A 143 -5.20 14.57 -13.32
N MET A 144 -4.11 14.40 -12.59
CA MET A 144 -2.82 15.01 -12.89
C MET A 144 -2.35 14.65 -14.31
N ASP A 145 -2.41 13.37 -14.70
CA ASP A 145 -2.06 12.92 -16.06
C ASP A 145 -2.91 13.63 -17.12
N ALA A 146 -4.21 13.73 -16.92
CA ALA A 146 -5.12 14.38 -17.85
C ALA A 146 -4.81 15.88 -18.00
N HIS A 147 -4.52 16.56 -16.88
CA HIS A 147 -4.13 17.97 -16.91
C HIS A 147 -2.80 18.19 -17.62
N LEU A 148 -1.80 17.35 -17.32
CA LEU A 148 -0.46 17.46 -17.90
C LEU A 148 -0.44 17.09 -19.38
N ALA A 149 -1.23 16.11 -19.83
CA ALA A 149 -1.32 15.72 -21.24
C ALA A 149 -1.87 16.86 -22.14
N GLY A 150 -2.65 17.79 -21.58
CA GLY A 150 -3.10 18.98 -22.30
C GLY A 150 -2.03 20.06 -22.49
N ARG A 151 -0.86 19.93 -21.84
CA ARG A 151 0.16 20.98 -21.74
C ARG A 151 1.57 20.52 -22.09
N PHE A 152 1.88 19.25 -21.85
CA PHE A 152 3.20 18.66 -22.01
C PHE A 152 3.16 17.48 -22.99
N SER A 153 4.33 17.15 -23.56
CA SER A 153 4.46 15.97 -24.41
C SER A 153 4.25 14.68 -23.62
N GLY A 154 3.79 13.61 -24.29
CA GLY A 154 3.68 12.28 -23.66
C GLY A 154 4.98 11.81 -23.02
N LYS A 155 6.13 12.05 -23.66
CA LYS A 155 7.46 11.73 -23.11
C LYS A 155 7.77 12.43 -21.78
N PHE A 156 7.29 13.67 -21.63
CA PHE A 156 7.44 14.40 -20.37
C PHE A 156 6.55 13.79 -19.28
N VAL A 157 5.30 13.47 -19.61
CA VAL A 157 4.39 12.82 -18.65
C VAL A 157 4.94 11.45 -18.23
N GLU A 158 5.49 10.68 -19.16
CA GLU A 158 6.13 9.39 -18.88
C GLU A 158 7.38 9.52 -17.99
N SER A 159 8.20 10.56 -18.18
CA SER A 159 9.41 10.75 -17.37
C SER A 159 9.14 11.02 -15.90
N LEU A 160 7.91 11.38 -15.53
CA LEU A 160 7.50 11.55 -14.14
C LEU A 160 7.45 10.23 -13.36
N TYR A 161 7.37 9.10 -14.06
CA TYR A 161 7.07 7.83 -13.45
C TYR A 161 8.30 6.95 -13.37
N PRO A 162 8.67 6.48 -12.15
CA PRO A 162 9.80 5.59 -12.01
C PRO A 162 9.51 4.26 -12.73
N PRO A 163 10.53 3.65 -13.36
CA PRO A 163 10.37 2.38 -14.05
C PRO A 163 9.99 1.28 -13.07
N LEU A 164 9.04 0.43 -13.46
CA LEU A 164 8.67 -0.77 -12.72
C LEU A 164 9.49 -1.94 -13.23
N THR A 165 10.66 -2.18 -12.63
CA THR A 165 11.55 -3.30 -12.98
C THR A 165 11.42 -4.45 -11.99
N ASP A 166 11.37 -5.67 -12.51
CA ASP A 166 11.50 -6.88 -11.72
C ASP A 166 12.95 -7.11 -11.31
N GLY A 167 13.18 -7.18 -10.00
CA GLY A 167 14.49 -7.46 -9.43
C GLY A 167 15.36 -6.20 -9.26
N ALA A 168 15.66 -5.89 -8.01
CA ALA A 168 16.80 -5.06 -7.61
C ALA A 168 16.80 -3.57 -7.99
N THR A 169 15.71 -2.82 -7.73
CA THR A 169 15.74 -1.58 -6.91
C THR A 169 14.33 -0.93 -6.73
N ARG A 170 13.96 -0.80 -5.45
CA ARG A 170 12.90 -0.06 -4.71
C ARG A 170 11.40 -0.10 -5.03
N VAL A 171 10.91 -0.60 -6.16
CA VAL A 171 9.45 -0.83 -6.36
C VAL A 171 9.19 -2.17 -7.06
N ALA A 172 9.73 -3.28 -6.53
CA ALA A 172 9.69 -4.62 -7.14
C ALA A 172 8.28 -5.07 -7.56
N ASP A 173 8.12 -5.44 -8.84
CA ASP A 173 6.84 -5.69 -9.50
C ASP A 173 6.26 -7.09 -9.34
N ASP A 174 7.04 -8.05 -8.84
CA ASP A 174 6.54 -9.39 -8.56
C ASP A 174 7.00 -9.94 -7.21
N GLY A 175 6.04 -10.43 -6.43
CA GLY A 175 6.28 -11.31 -5.28
C GLY A 175 6.34 -10.68 -3.89
N ASP A 176 6.09 -9.37 -3.72
CA ASP A 176 5.81 -8.77 -2.40
C ASP A 176 4.29 -8.67 -2.25
N PRO A 177 3.64 -9.72 -1.73
CA PRO A 177 2.18 -9.75 -1.69
C PRO A 177 1.70 -8.67 -0.72
N ASP A 178 0.42 -8.30 -0.79
CA ASP A 178 -0.26 -7.45 0.20
C ASP A 178 0.29 -7.75 1.61
N ASP A 179 0.52 -6.74 2.46
CA ASP A 179 1.10 -6.89 3.83
C ASP A 179 0.31 -7.93 4.67
N ASP A 180 -0.86 -8.31 4.17
CA ASP A 180 -1.88 -9.18 4.69
C ASP A 180 -1.97 -10.57 4.03
N ALA A 181 -1.18 -10.85 2.99
CA ALA A 181 -1.26 -12.07 2.19
C ALA A 181 -0.68 -13.31 2.87
N THR A 182 -0.27 -13.20 4.14
CA THR A 182 0.04 -14.36 4.97
C THR A 182 -1.25 -15.02 5.45
N SER A 183 -1.92 -15.69 4.50
CA SER A 183 -3.10 -16.52 4.69
C SER A 183 -3.00 -17.42 5.92
N GLY A 184 -4.03 -17.33 6.77
CA GLY A 184 -4.63 -18.33 7.67
C GLY A 184 -3.74 -19.24 8.54
N PRO A 185 -4.15 -19.58 9.78
CA PRO A 185 -3.62 -20.77 10.44
C PRO A 185 -3.91 -22.01 9.58
N ARG A 186 -2.92 -22.91 9.47
CA ARG A 186 -3.04 -24.24 8.85
C ARG A 186 -3.55 -25.25 9.88
#